data_AF-A0A3D2JQG7-F1
#
_entry.id   AF-A0A3D2JQG7-F1
#
_cell.length_a   1.000
_cell.length_b   1.000
_cell.length_c   1.000
_cell.angle_alpha   90.00
_cell.angle_beta   90.00
_cell.angle_gamma   90.00
#
_symmetry.space_group_name_H-M   'P 1'
#
loop_
_entity.id
_entity.type
_entity.pdbx_description
1 polymer ?
#
loop_
_entity_poly.entity_id
_entity_poly.type
_entity_poly.pdbx_seq_one_letter_code
_entity_poly.pdbx_strand_id
1 'polypeptide(L)'
;MDIVAKSRIFLTISAVLAALSIVVLVTEGLNLGIDFTSGTTVTYQFSDSNVDTGEVTDALFDSGHPEAIVQALGDDQFFIRTDDLGVSGLDDVKEEVLKIDSGARVLDTSTVGSSVAEDTVRNAITAVIVAAIFVMLYIMY
;
A
#
# COMPACT_ATOMS: atom_id res chain seq x y z
N MET A 1 -41.38 11.32 0.75
CA MET A 1 -40.72 10.00 0.86
C MET A 1 -40.74 9.61 2.32
N ASP A 2 -41.35 8.48 2.67
CA ASP A 2 -41.57 8.09 4.07
C ASP A 2 -40.39 7.24 4.59
N ILE A 3 -39.25 7.91 4.83
CA ILE A 3 -37.99 7.27 5.24
C ILE A 3 -38.09 6.69 6.65
N VAL A 4 -38.84 7.34 7.54
CA VAL A 4 -39.00 6.94 8.94
C VAL A 4 -39.80 5.63 9.04
N ALA A 5 -40.87 5.49 8.25
CA ALA A 5 -41.70 4.28 8.23
C ALA A 5 -40.93 3.02 7.79
N LYS A 6 -39.92 3.18 6.92
CA LYS A 6 -39.10 2.07 6.39
C LYS A 6 -37.72 1.96 7.04
N SER A 7 -37.45 2.75 8.08
CA SER A 7 -36.17 2.85 8.78
C SER A 7 -35.60 1.49 9.22
N ARG A 8 -36.44 0.57 9.71
CA ARG A 8 -36.00 -0.76 10.14
C ARG A 8 -35.41 -1.60 9.00
N ILE A 9 -35.95 -1.47 7.78
CA ILE A 9 -35.43 -2.19 6.61
C ILE A 9 -34.07 -1.61 6.23
N PHE A 10 -33.95 -0.28 6.15
CA PHE A 10 -32.69 0.37 5.84
C PHE A 10 -31.61 0.08 6.90
N LEU A 11 -31.93 0.17 8.19
CA LEU A 11 -31.01 -0.14 9.27
C LEU A 11 -30.55 -1.61 9.25
N THR A 12 -31.46 -2.54 8.94
CA THR A 12 -31.09 -3.97 8.84
C THR A 12 -30.14 -4.20 7.67
N ILE A 13 -30.43 -3.64 6.50
CA ILE A 13 -29.55 -3.75 5.34
C ILE A 13 -28.19 -3.12 5.63
N SER A 14 -28.15 -1.91 6.20
CA SER A 14 -26.91 -1.24 6.57
C SER A 14 -26.10 -2.04 7.58
N ALA A 15 -26.73 -2.64 8.59
CA ALA A 15 -26.05 -3.48 9.58
C ALA A 15 -25.46 -4.75 8.95
N VAL A 16 -26.21 -5.40 8.05
CA VAL A 16 -25.71 -6.57 7.31
C VAL A 16 -24.53 -6.20 6.41
N LEU A 17 -24.61 -5.09 5.67
CA LEU A 17 -23.52 -4.61 4.84
C LEU A 17 -22.28 -4.26 5.69
N ALA A 18 -22.46 -3.58 6.82
CA ALA A 18 -21.36 -3.27 7.72
C ALA A 18 -20.69 -4.55 8.27
N ALA A 19 -21.48 -5.55 8.67
CA ALA A 19 -20.94 -6.83 9.12
C ALA A 19 -20.16 -7.55 8.01
N LEU A 20 -20.68 -7.56 6.78
CA LEU A 20 -19.97 -8.13 5.63
C LEU A 20 -18.66 -7.40 5.34
N SER A 21 -18.65 -6.07 5.39
CA SER A 21 -17.42 -5.28 5.23
C SER A 21 -16.37 -5.61 6.29
N ILE A 22 -16.79 -5.81 7.55
CA ILE A 22 -15.87 -6.23 8.63
C ILE A 22 -15.32 -7.63 8.33
N VAL A 23 -16.15 -8.57 7.88
CA VAL A 23 -15.69 -9.92 7.52
C VAL A 23 -14.65 -9.86 6.42
N VAL A 24 -14.92 -9.14 5.32
CA VAL A 24 -13.97 -8.98 4.21
C VAL A 24 -12.65 -8.37 4.70
N LEU A 25 -12.72 -7.32 5.53
CA LEU A 25 -11.53 -6.66 6.07
C LEU A 25 -10.67 -7.63 6.91
N VAL A 26 -11.29 -8.50 7.71
CA VAL A 26 -10.57 -9.46 8.56
C VAL A 26 -10.02 -10.65 7.76
N THR A 27 -10.70 -11.10 6.69
CA THR A 27 -10.27 -12.28 5.91
C THR A 27 -9.29 -11.96 4.80
N GLU A 28 -9.52 -10.89 4.03
CA GLU A 28 -8.65 -10.47 2.92
C GLU A 28 -7.53 -9.53 3.41
N GLY A 29 -7.73 -8.91 4.58
CA GLY A 29 -6.80 -7.92 5.12
C GLY A 29 -6.93 -6.56 4.44
N LEU A 30 -5.90 -5.73 4.65
CA LEU A 30 -5.78 -4.40 4.06
C LEU A 30 -4.54 -4.36 3.17
N ASN A 31 -4.62 -3.63 2.06
CA ASN A 31 -3.46 -3.31 1.23
C ASN A 31 -2.63 -2.21 1.91
N LEU A 32 -1.92 -2.58 2.97
CA LEU A 32 -1.11 -1.66 3.75
C LEU A 32 0.10 -1.17 2.94
N GLY A 33 0.48 0.10 3.18
CA GLY A 33 1.69 0.70 2.62
C GLY A 33 2.93 0.38 3.46
N ILE A 34 4.11 0.77 2.95
CA ILE A 34 5.41 0.51 3.59
C ILE A 34 5.52 1.16 4.98
N ASP A 35 4.75 2.21 5.27
CA ASP A 35 4.69 2.82 6.61
C ASP A 35 4.15 1.85 7.69
N PHE A 36 3.43 0.81 7.29
CA PHE A 36 2.81 -0.17 8.19
C PHE A 36 3.40 -1.57 8.06
N THR A 37 3.92 -1.94 6.89
CA THR A 37 4.51 -3.27 6.63
C THR A 37 6.03 -3.27 6.59
N SER A 38 6.68 -2.11 6.66
CA SER A 38 8.05 -1.88 6.18
C SER A 38 8.20 -2.19 4.68
N GLY A 39 9.31 -1.75 4.11
CA GLY A 39 9.63 -1.98 2.71
C GLY A 39 10.31 -0.80 2.04
N THR A 40 10.58 -0.99 0.75
CA THR A 40 11.13 0.04 -0.12
C THR A 40 10.18 0.26 -1.28
N THR A 41 9.97 1.53 -1.62
CA THR A 41 9.27 1.94 -2.83
C THR A 41 10.20 2.77 -3.69
N VAL A 42 10.28 2.44 -4.97
CA VAL A 42 11.06 3.17 -5.96
C VAL A 42 10.18 3.49 -7.15
N THR A 43 10.18 4.74 -7.58
CA THR A 43 9.53 5.14 -8.83
C THR A 43 10.60 5.30 -9.90
N TYR A 44 10.50 4.52 -10.96
CA TYR A 44 11.36 4.61 -12.13
C TYR A 44 10.63 5.26 -13.30
N GLN A 45 11.34 6.09 -14.03
CA GLN A 45 10.97 6.55 -15.36
C GLN A 45 11.88 5.90 -16.39
N PHE A 46 11.30 5.15 -17.31
CA PHE A 46 11.98 4.51 -18.42
C PHE A 46 12.07 5.50 -19.59
N SER A 47 13.14 5.40 -20.37
CA SER A 47 13.31 6.14 -21.62
C SER A 47 12.60 5.45 -22.78
N ASP A 48 12.45 4.13 -22.75
CA ASP A 48 11.62 3.37 -23.69
C ASP A 48 10.17 3.25 -23.19
N SER A 49 9.22 3.67 -24.00
CA SER A 49 7.77 3.63 -23.71
C SER A 49 7.14 2.26 -24.01
N ASN A 50 7.90 1.30 -24.54
CA ASN A 50 7.41 -0.06 -24.83
C ASN A 50 7.61 -1.04 -23.67
N VAL A 51 8.26 -0.62 -22.58
CA VAL A 51 8.44 -1.46 -21.40
C VAL A 51 7.06 -1.73 -20.80
N ASP A 52 6.72 -3.01 -20.63
CA ASP A 52 5.47 -3.42 -19.99
C ASP A 52 5.70 -3.76 -18.51
N THR A 53 4.62 -3.61 -17.72
CA THR A 53 4.57 -4.04 -16.33
C THR A 53 5.02 -5.50 -16.13
N GLY A 54 4.69 -6.40 -17.06
CA GLY A 54 5.08 -7.80 -17.00
C GLY A 54 6.60 -7.99 -17.05
N GLU A 55 7.28 -7.28 -17.94
CA GLU A 55 8.74 -7.37 -18.11
C GLU A 55 9.50 -6.92 -16.85
N VAL A 56 9.06 -5.82 -16.24
CA VAL A 56 9.63 -5.33 -14.98
C VAL A 56 9.35 -6.30 -13.83
N THR A 57 8.15 -6.90 -13.79
CA THR A 57 7.77 -7.87 -12.77
C THR A 57 8.61 -9.14 -12.88
N ASP A 58 8.78 -9.68 -14.09
CA ASP A 58 9.57 -10.89 -14.34
C ASP A 58 11.05 -10.69 -13.99
N ALA A 59 11.61 -9.52 -14.29
CA ALA A 59 12.99 -9.19 -13.92
C ALA A 59 13.20 -9.09 -12.40
N LEU A 60 12.23 -8.52 -11.66
CA LEU A 60 12.26 -8.50 -10.20
C LEU A 60 12.09 -9.91 -9.60
N PHE A 61 11.25 -10.73 -10.21
CA PHE A 61 11.09 -12.13 -9.81
C PHE A 61 12.42 -12.90 -9.97
N ASP A 62 13.08 -12.78 -11.11
CA ASP A 62 14.34 -13.46 -11.42
C ASP A 62 15.52 -12.96 -10.56
N SER A 63 15.49 -11.71 -10.11
CA SER A 63 16.48 -11.13 -9.20
C SER A 63 16.25 -11.49 -7.72
N GLY A 64 15.23 -12.29 -7.42
CA GLY A 64 14.96 -12.79 -6.07
C GLY A 64 13.99 -11.95 -5.25
N HIS A 65 13.22 -11.06 -5.92
CA HIS A 65 12.15 -10.25 -5.33
C HIS A 65 10.76 -10.65 -5.88
N PRO A 66 10.32 -11.91 -5.70
CA PRO A 66 9.02 -12.37 -6.18
C PRO A 66 7.83 -11.70 -5.48
N GLU A 67 8.06 -11.06 -4.34
CA GLU A 67 7.08 -10.27 -3.58
C GLU A 67 6.86 -8.87 -4.18
N ALA A 68 7.69 -8.44 -5.13
CA ALA A 68 7.65 -7.10 -5.68
C ALA A 68 6.30 -6.82 -6.37
N ILE A 69 5.75 -5.64 -6.10
CA ILE A 69 4.53 -5.15 -6.72
C ILE A 69 4.89 -4.02 -7.64
N VAL A 70 4.67 -4.23 -8.94
CA VAL A 70 4.90 -3.24 -10.00
C VAL A 70 3.56 -2.67 -10.44
N GLN A 71 3.48 -1.34 -10.49
CA GLN A 71 2.31 -0.62 -10.95
C GLN A 71 2.71 0.49 -11.93
N ALA A 72 2.12 0.49 -13.12
CA ALA A 72 2.29 1.60 -14.06
C ALA A 72 1.59 2.87 -13.53
N LEU A 73 2.32 3.99 -13.54
CA LEU A 73 1.82 5.33 -13.22
C LEU A 73 1.53 6.17 -14.48
N GLY A 74 1.92 5.68 -15.64
CA GLY A 74 1.76 6.32 -16.96
C GLY A 74 2.32 5.41 -18.06
N ASP A 75 2.70 6.01 -19.19
CA ASP A 75 3.25 5.26 -20.33
C ASP A 75 4.73 4.85 -20.14
N ASP A 76 5.48 5.58 -19.30
CA ASP A 76 6.92 5.40 -19.10
C ASP A 76 7.33 5.36 -17.62
N GLN A 77 6.37 5.39 -16.69
CA GLN A 77 6.63 5.45 -15.25
C GLN A 77 6.07 4.25 -14.52
N PHE A 78 6.90 3.65 -13.66
CA PHE A 78 6.54 2.48 -12.88
C PHE A 78 6.86 2.71 -11.42
N PHE A 79 5.86 2.47 -10.59
CA PHE A 79 5.98 2.37 -9.14
C PHE A 79 6.28 0.93 -8.77
N ILE A 80 7.40 0.72 -8.09
CA ILE A 80 7.86 -0.59 -7.64
C ILE A 80 7.86 -0.58 -6.11
N ARG A 81 7.18 -1.55 -5.50
CA ARG A 81 7.21 -1.79 -4.06
C ARG A 81 7.82 -3.16 -3.79
N THR A 82 8.81 -3.21 -2.91
CA THR A 82 9.47 -4.43 -2.45
C THR A 82 9.42 -4.50 -0.93
N ASP A 83 9.85 -5.64 -0.37
CA ASP A 83 10.22 -5.71 1.04
C ASP A 83 11.42 -4.79 1.35
N ASP A 84 11.83 -4.74 2.62
CA ASP A 84 12.93 -3.87 3.06
C ASP A 84 14.25 -4.37 2.48
N LEU A 85 14.64 -3.76 1.35
CA LEU A 85 15.88 -4.06 0.63
C LEU A 85 17.16 -3.61 1.38
N GLY A 86 17.02 -2.83 2.45
CA GLY A 86 18.14 -2.16 3.08
C GLY A 86 18.94 -1.29 2.10
N VAL A 87 20.21 -1.02 2.43
CA VAL A 87 21.07 -0.16 1.60
C VAL A 87 21.64 -0.90 0.38
N SER A 88 21.85 -2.21 0.49
CA SER A 88 22.49 -3.01 -0.58
C SER A 88 21.50 -3.54 -1.62
N GLY A 89 20.30 -3.95 -1.23
CA GLY A 89 19.34 -4.53 -2.18
C GLY A 89 18.75 -3.52 -3.16
N LEU A 90 18.82 -2.22 -2.83
CA LEU A 90 18.38 -1.15 -3.72
C LEU A 90 19.31 -1.00 -4.92
N ASP A 91 20.61 -1.25 -4.74
CA ASP A 91 21.59 -1.26 -5.83
C ASP A 91 21.36 -2.47 -6.75
N ASP A 92 20.99 -3.63 -6.20
CA ASP A 92 20.68 -4.84 -6.97
C ASP A 92 19.45 -4.64 -7.87
N VAL A 93 18.36 -4.08 -7.30
CA VAL A 93 17.14 -3.73 -8.06
C VAL A 93 17.45 -2.70 -9.15
N LYS A 94 18.28 -1.71 -8.83
CA LYS A 94 18.68 -0.70 -9.80
C LYS A 94 19.50 -1.30 -10.94
N GLU A 95 20.40 -2.24 -10.66
CA GLU A 95 21.18 -2.90 -11.70
C GLU A 95 20.26 -3.70 -12.65
N GLU A 96 19.24 -4.36 -12.13
CA GLU A 96 18.29 -5.12 -12.94
C GLU A 96 17.41 -4.22 -13.82
N VAL A 97 16.90 -3.13 -13.26
CA VAL A 97 16.12 -2.13 -14.02
C VAL A 97 16.95 -1.50 -15.15
N LEU A 98 18.25 -1.27 -14.91
CA LEU A 98 19.17 -0.73 -15.93
C LEU A 98 19.52 -1.73 -17.05
N LYS A 99 19.32 -3.05 -16.84
CA LYS A 99 19.46 -4.05 -17.90
C LYS A 99 18.30 -4.00 -18.88
N ILE A 100 17.09 -3.71 -18.40
CA ILE A 100 15.90 -3.50 -19.23
C ILE A 100 16.07 -2.21 -20.03
N ASP A 101 16.37 -1.11 -19.34
CA ASP A 101 16.63 0.18 -19.98
C ASP A 101 17.76 0.93 -19.29
N SER A 102 18.88 1.04 -19.98
CA SER A 102 20.05 1.81 -19.53
C SER A 102 19.77 3.31 -19.32
N GLY A 103 18.67 3.82 -19.89
CA GLY A 103 18.19 5.18 -19.73
C GLY A 103 17.22 5.38 -18.55
N ALA A 104 16.88 4.33 -17.80
CA ALA A 104 15.96 4.42 -16.68
C ALA A 104 16.48 5.34 -15.57
N ARG A 105 15.59 6.16 -15.02
CA ARG A 105 15.90 7.13 -13.96
C ARG A 105 15.02 6.92 -12.76
N VAL A 106 15.61 7.00 -11.58
CA VAL A 106 14.87 7.05 -10.32
C VAL A 106 14.27 8.45 -10.16
N LEU A 107 12.95 8.53 -10.05
CA LEU A 107 12.22 9.76 -9.75
C LEU A 107 12.03 9.95 -8.24
N ASP A 108 11.71 8.87 -7.54
CA ASP A 108 11.44 8.89 -6.11
C ASP A 108 11.89 7.58 -5.46
N THR A 109 12.31 7.66 -4.20
CA THR A 109 12.70 6.49 -3.40
C THR A 109 12.36 6.74 -1.94
N SER A 110 11.63 5.80 -1.35
CA SER A 110 11.29 5.83 0.06
C SER A 110 11.50 4.44 0.65
N THR A 111 12.17 4.38 1.79
CA THR A 111 12.41 3.15 2.54
C THR A 111 11.97 3.34 3.98
N VAL A 112 11.17 2.40 4.47
CA VAL A 112 10.74 2.37 5.86
C VAL A 112 11.21 1.06 6.47
N GLY A 113 12.06 1.15 7.49
CA GLY A 113 12.55 -0.01 8.21
C GLY A 113 11.52 -0.59 9.18
N SER A 114 11.62 -1.88 9.47
CA SER A 114 10.63 -2.62 10.29
C SER A 114 10.38 -2.02 11.66
N SER A 115 11.39 -1.47 12.33
CA SER A 115 11.21 -0.82 13.65
C SER A 115 10.32 0.43 13.55
N VAL A 116 10.50 1.24 12.50
CA VAL A 116 9.72 2.47 12.30
C VAL A 116 8.29 2.12 11.90
N ALA A 117 8.11 1.10 11.06
CA ALA A 117 6.78 0.60 10.70
C ALA A 117 6.03 0.07 11.92
N GLU A 118 6.68 -0.72 12.79
CA GLU A 118 6.06 -1.25 14.01
C GLU A 118 5.64 -0.14 14.97
N ASP A 119 6.50 0.86 15.19
CA ASP A 119 6.18 2.03 16.01
C ASP A 119 5.02 2.84 15.40
N THR A 120 4.99 2.99 14.08
CA THR A 120 3.91 3.68 13.35
C THR A 120 2.58 2.97 13.53
N VAL A 121 2.55 1.64 13.41
CA VAL A 121 1.34 0.83 13.65
C VAL A 121 0.85 1.01 15.09
N ARG A 122 1.73 0.87 16.08
CA ARG A 122 1.38 1.02 17.51
C ARG A 122 0.84 2.42 17.83
N ASN A 123 1.50 3.44 17.30
CA ASN A 123 1.09 4.83 17.49
C ASN A 123 -0.24 5.13 16.78
N ALA A 124 -0.45 4.63 15.57
CA ALA A 124 -1.69 4.81 14.83
C ALA A 124 -2.89 4.18 15.57
N ILE A 125 -2.75 2.94 16.07
CA ILE A 125 -3.79 2.28 16.86
C ILE A 125 -4.11 3.10 18.12
N THR A 126 -3.08 3.53 18.83
CA THR A 126 -3.25 4.33 20.06
C THR A 126 -3.95 5.66 19.76
N ALA A 127 -3.53 6.36 18.70
CA ALA A 127 -4.10 7.64 18.30
C ALA A 127 -5.58 7.50 17.93
N VAL A 128 -5.96 6.47 17.17
CA VAL A 128 -7.36 6.22 16.78
C VAL A 128 -8.23 5.95 18.00
N ILE A 129 -7.76 5.12 18.95
CA ILE A 129 -8.52 4.81 20.17
C ILE A 129 -8.72 6.07 21.03
N VAL A 130 -7.65 6.83 21.25
CA VAL A 130 -7.70 8.06 22.05
C VAL A 130 -8.61 9.12 21.39
N ALA A 131 -8.50 9.30 20.07
CA ALA A 131 -9.35 10.21 19.32
C ALA A 131 -10.84 9.80 19.41
N ALA A 132 -11.14 8.51 19.27
CA ALA A 132 -12.51 8.00 19.41
C ALA A 132 -13.09 8.27 20.80
N ILE A 133 -12.29 8.08 21.86
CA ILE A 133 -12.70 8.40 23.24
C ILE A 133 -12.98 9.90 23.37
N PHE A 134 -12.13 10.78 22.84
CA PHE A 134 -12.37 12.23 22.90
C PHE A 134 -13.63 12.65 22.16
N VAL A 135 -13.89 12.12 20.97
CA VAL A 135 -15.12 12.39 20.22
C VAL A 135 -16.34 11.90 21.01
N MET A 136 -16.28 10.71 21.61
CA MET A 136 -17.35 10.18 22.44
C MET A 136 -17.62 11.07 23.66
N LEU A 137 -16.58 11.54 24.35
CA LEU A 137 -16.71 12.46 25.47
C LEU A 137 -17.29 13.82 25.04
N TYR A 138 -16.85 14.36 23.90
CA TYR A 138 -17.35 15.61 23.36
C TYR A 138 -18.84 15.55 22.98
N ILE A 139 -19.34 14.40 22.50
CA ILE A 139 -20.77 14.24 22.19
C ILE A 139 -21.59 14.03 23.47
N MET A 140 -20.98 13.41 24.48
CA MET A 140 -21.64 13.09 25.75
C MET A 140 -21.86 14.33 26.65
N TYR A 141 -20.95 15.31 26.59
CA TYR A 141 -20.93 16.51 27.44
C TYR A 141 -21.05 17.79 26.63
#